data_AF-T1FQZ5-F1
#
_entry.id   AF-T1FQZ5-F1
#
_cell.length_a   1.000
_cell.length_b   1.000
_cell.length_c   1.000
_cell.angle_alpha   90.00
_cell.angle_beta   90.00
_cell.angle_gamma   90.00
#
_symmetry.space_group_name_H-M   'P 1'
#
loop_
_entity.id
_entity.type
_entity.pdbx_description
1 polymer ?
#
loop_
_entity_poly.entity_id
_entity_poly.type
_entity_poly.pdbx_seq_one_letter_code
_entity_poly.pdbx_strand_id
1 'polypeptide(L)'
;MFVLLVLLGFGLCAGNIQKPGKLIGKLETIYHGVTGDVYVSEESDSKLNIINFNYDGEGPATVFWIGLKGKHGPLIDSSGILVPDENGQTGPLKEYKQANITINLPNNIKSSQVKWLAVWCQIFKLDFGHVFFP
;
A
#
# COMPACT_ATOMS: atom_id res chain seq x y z
N MET A 1 13.30 -14.56 -58.87
CA MET A 1 12.06 -14.67 -58.07
C MET A 1 12.47 -14.89 -56.63
N PHE A 2 12.30 -13.85 -55.81
CA PHE A 2 12.69 -13.78 -54.39
C PHE A 2 11.88 -14.78 -53.56
N VAL A 3 12.52 -15.54 -52.67
CA VAL A 3 11.83 -16.20 -51.56
C VAL A 3 12.35 -15.55 -50.28
N LEU A 4 11.56 -14.59 -49.79
CA LEU A 4 11.78 -13.90 -48.54
C LEU A 4 11.19 -14.78 -47.41
N LEU A 5 12.05 -15.38 -46.61
CA LEU A 5 11.66 -16.13 -45.41
C LEU A 5 11.33 -15.11 -44.31
N VAL A 6 10.05 -14.82 -44.11
CA VAL A 6 9.58 -14.01 -42.97
C VAL A 6 9.62 -14.87 -41.72
N LEU A 7 10.65 -14.69 -40.90
CA LEU A 7 10.67 -15.17 -39.52
C LEU A 7 9.72 -14.27 -38.71
N LEU A 8 8.47 -14.72 -38.54
CA LEU A 8 7.57 -14.20 -37.53
C LEU A 8 8.16 -14.52 -36.15
N GLY A 9 8.88 -13.56 -35.59
CA GLY A 9 9.32 -13.58 -34.20
C GLY A 9 8.10 -13.53 -33.28
N PHE A 10 7.61 -14.70 -32.88
CA PHE A 10 6.77 -14.84 -31.70
C PHE A 10 7.62 -14.69 -30.45
N GLY A 11 7.14 -13.91 -29.49
CA GLY A 11 7.52 -14.07 -28.08
C GLY A 11 8.44 -12.99 -27.54
N LEU A 12 7.82 -11.94 -26.99
CA LEU A 12 7.83 -11.64 -25.56
C LEU A 12 7.06 -10.33 -25.37
N CYS A 13 5.74 -10.40 -25.31
CA CYS A 13 5.02 -9.48 -24.44
C CYS A 13 5.33 -9.94 -23.00
N ALA A 14 6.57 -9.72 -22.55
CA ALA A 14 6.84 -9.65 -21.13
C ALA A 14 6.15 -8.35 -20.68
N GLY A 15 4.83 -8.44 -20.45
CA GLY A 15 4.19 -7.49 -19.57
C GLY A 15 5.06 -7.46 -18.32
N ASN A 16 5.62 -6.31 -18.00
CA ASN A 16 6.33 -6.11 -16.75
C ASN A 16 5.34 -6.44 -15.64
N ILE A 17 5.31 -7.70 -15.20
CA ILE A 17 4.67 -8.07 -13.95
C ILE A 17 5.61 -7.47 -12.92
N GLN A 18 5.40 -6.20 -12.58
CA GLN A 18 6.04 -5.60 -11.42
C GLN A 18 5.70 -6.52 -10.26
N LYS A 19 6.70 -7.26 -9.79
CA LYS A 19 6.51 -8.11 -8.63
C LYS A 19 6.20 -7.16 -7.48
N PRO A 20 5.07 -7.35 -6.78
CA PRO A 20 4.66 -6.44 -5.71
C PRO A 20 5.68 -6.41 -4.57
N GLY A 21 6.55 -7.43 -4.48
CA GLY A 21 7.70 -7.52 -3.58
C GLY A 21 7.45 -8.49 -2.44
N LYS A 22 8.03 -8.23 -1.26
CA LYS A 22 7.89 -9.12 -0.11
C LYS A 22 6.55 -8.87 0.59
N LEU A 23 5.70 -9.88 0.65
CA LEU A 23 4.42 -9.80 1.36
C LEU A 23 4.65 -9.52 2.86
N ILE A 24 3.95 -8.50 3.37
CA ILE A 24 3.83 -8.21 4.80
C ILE A 24 2.57 -8.88 5.34
N GLY A 25 1.44 -8.68 4.67
CA GLY A 25 0.16 -9.26 5.07
C GLY A 25 -1.02 -8.62 4.35
N LYS A 26 -2.22 -9.08 4.72
CA LYS A 26 -3.49 -8.51 4.26
C LYS A 26 -3.98 -7.49 5.28
N LEU A 27 -4.56 -6.38 4.81
CA LEU A 27 -5.28 -5.44 5.66
C LEU A 27 -6.49 -6.14 6.29
N GLU A 28 -6.57 -6.10 7.62
CA GLU A 28 -7.76 -6.47 8.36
C GLU A 28 -8.82 -5.39 8.16
N THR A 29 -9.98 -5.79 7.63
CA THR A 29 -11.10 -4.87 7.36
C THR A 29 -11.86 -4.60 8.64
N ILE A 30 -12.04 -3.32 8.99
CA ILE A 30 -12.85 -2.90 10.15
C ILE A 30 -14.02 -2.03 9.68
N TYR A 31 -13.74 -0.92 8.99
CA TYR A 31 -14.74 0.01 8.48
C TYR A 31 -14.45 0.37 7.02
N HIS A 32 -15.45 0.96 6.37
CA HIS A 32 -15.30 1.62 5.06
C HIS A 32 -14.72 0.75 3.93
N GLY A 33 -14.94 -0.57 4.01
CA GLY A 33 -14.52 -1.52 2.99
C GLY A 33 -13.01 -1.62 2.78
N VAL A 34 -12.20 -1.19 3.76
CA VAL A 34 -10.75 -1.21 3.65
C VAL A 34 -10.24 -2.63 3.45
N THR A 35 -9.68 -2.89 2.28
CA THR A 35 -9.08 -4.18 1.92
C THR A 35 -7.82 -3.93 1.10
N GLY A 36 -6.91 -4.90 1.07
CA GLY A 36 -5.70 -4.84 0.24
C GLY A 36 -4.60 -5.74 0.78
N ASP A 37 -3.67 -6.10 -0.10
CA ASP A 37 -2.48 -6.87 0.25
C ASP A 37 -1.26 -5.95 0.24
N VAL A 38 -0.52 -5.92 1.35
CA VAL A 38 0.59 -4.99 1.57
C VAL A 38 1.92 -5.71 1.39
N TYR A 39 2.79 -5.13 0.59
CA TYR A 39 4.11 -5.63 0.25
C TYR A 39 5.17 -4.55 0.46
N VAL A 40 6.39 -4.95 0.82
CA VAL A 40 7.58 -4.10 0.68
C VAL A 40 8.08 -4.22 -0.75
N SER A 41 8.27 -3.09 -1.41
CA SER A 41 8.74 -3.05 -2.80
C SER A 41 10.14 -3.65 -2.93
N GLU A 42 10.41 -4.33 -4.05
CA GLU A 42 11.78 -4.78 -4.37
C GLU A 42 12.70 -3.60 -4.74
N GLU A 43 12.13 -2.46 -5.16
CA GLU A 43 12.90 -1.27 -5.54
C GLU A 43 13.56 -0.57 -4.35
N SER A 44 12.88 -0.53 -3.20
CA SER A 44 13.36 0.16 -2.00
C SER A 44 12.62 -0.32 -0.74
N ASP A 45 13.35 -0.45 0.36
CA ASP A 45 12.80 -0.82 1.67
C ASP A 45 11.96 0.29 2.33
N SER A 46 11.94 1.49 1.76
CA SER A 46 11.11 2.63 2.14
C SER A 46 9.83 2.77 1.30
N LYS A 47 9.54 1.82 0.40
CA LYS A 47 8.35 1.81 -0.44
C LYS A 47 7.43 0.64 -0.09
N LEU A 48 6.14 0.91 0.02
CA LEU A 48 5.12 -0.11 0.22
C LEU A 48 4.20 -0.16 -1.01
N ASN A 49 3.98 -1.36 -1.53
CA ASN A 49 3.02 -1.63 -2.57
C ASN A 49 1.75 -2.20 -1.93
N ILE A 50 0.60 -1.61 -2.22
CA ILE A 50 -0.70 -2.06 -1.75
C ILE A 50 -1.51 -2.49 -2.97
N ILE A 51 -1.83 -3.78 -3.05
CA ILE A 51 -2.45 -4.41 -4.21
C ILE A 51 -3.91 -4.72 -3.90
N ASN A 52 -4.79 -4.51 -4.89
CA ASN A 52 -6.24 -4.65 -4.75
C ASN A 52 -6.80 -3.80 -3.60
N PHE A 53 -6.27 -2.59 -3.42
CA PHE A 53 -6.70 -1.67 -2.37
C PHE A 53 -8.12 -1.17 -2.64
N ASN A 54 -8.99 -1.28 -1.63
CA ASN A 54 -10.31 -0.65 -1.66
C ASN A 54 -10.50 0.23 -0.43
N TYR A 55 -11.24 1.31 -0.61
CA TYR A 55 -11.74 2.20 0.44
C TYR A 55 -12.86 3.07 -0.17
N ASP A 56 -14.00 3.20 0.51
CA ASP A 56 -15.19 3.86 -0.03
C ASP A 56 -15.08 5.39 -0.16
N GLY A 57 -14.09 6.02 0.47
CA GLY A 57 -13.90 7.47 0.44
C GLY A 57 -14.79 8.27 1.39
N GLU A 58 -15.58 7.64 2.26
CA GLU A 58 -16.58 8.35 3.09
C GLU A 58 -16.01 8.98 4.37
N GLY A 59 -14.81 8.58 4.79
CA GLY A 59 -14.14 9.15 5.96
C GLY A 59 -13.63 10.58 5.72
N PRO A 60 -13.94 11.54 6.61
CA PRO A 60 -13.70 12.97 6.36
C PRO A 60 -12.24 13.41 6.44
N ALA A 61 -11.38 12.61 7.09
CA ALA A 61 -9.95 12.90 7.28
C ALA A 61 -9.15 11.60 7.34
N THR A 62 -9.36 10.72 6.35
CA THR A 62 -8.73 9.41 6.28
C THR A 62 -7.35 9.52 5.64
N VAL A 63 -6.35 8.85 6.21
CA VAL A 63 -4.95 8.90 5.77
C VAL A 63 -4.28 7.54 5.91
N PHE A 64 -3.16 7.33 5.22
CA PHE A 64 -2.25 6.25 5.55
C PHE A 64 -1.45 6.61 6.81
N TRP A 65 -1.36 5.67 7.74
CA TRP A 65 -0.85 5.91 9.08
C TRP A 65 0.05 4.76 9.51
N ILE A 66 1.27 5.05 9.95
CA ILE A 66 2.21 4.00 10.39
C ILE A 66 2.60 4.19 11.85
N GLY A 67 2.86 3.07 12.52
CA GLY A 67 3.47 3.05 13.84
C GLY A 67 4.86 2.45 13.80
N LEU A 68 5.77 3.04 14.58
CA LEU A 68 7.13 2.51 14.78
C LEU A 68 7.27 1.74 16.11
N LYS A 69 6.22 1.75 16.94
CA LYS A 69 6.16 1.16 18.27
C LYS A 69 4.88 0.35 18.41
N GLY A 70 4.86 -0.51 19.43
CA GLY A 70 3.80 -1.49 19.63
C GLY A 70 4.18 -2.81 18.97
N LYS A 71 4.05 -3.91 19.72
CA LYS A 71 4.29 -5.26 19.21
C LYS A 71 3.19 -6.15 19.78
N HIS A 72 2.41 -6.78 18.90
CA HIS A 72 1.33 -7.73 19.19
C HIS A 72 0.07 -7.11 19.85
N GLY A 73 -1.05 -7.06 19.12
CA GLY A 73 -2.38 -6.65 19.61
C GLY A 73 -2.78 -5.23 19.19
N PRO A 74 -4.08 -4.83 19.35
CA PRO A 74 -4.62 -3.60 18.78
C PRO A 74 -4.03 -2.39 19.51
N LEU A 75 -2.96 -1.85 18.93
CA LEU A 75 -2.22 -0.68 19.40
C LEU A 75 -2.18 0.40 18.30
N ILE A 76 -3.09 0.33 17.32
CA ILE A 76 -3.26 1.44 16.36
C ILE A 76 -3.78 2.62 17.16
N ASP A 77 -2.95 3.64 17.29
CA ASP A 77 -3.24 4.79 18.14
C ASP A 77 -2.92 6.11 17.41
N SER A 78 -3.27 7.21 18.07
CA SER A 78 -3.07 8.55 17.53
C SER A 78 -1.60 9.00 17.48
N SER A 79 -0.65 8.20 17.95
CA SER A 79 0.80 8.51 17.95
C SER A 79 1.51 8.10 16.67
N GLY A 80 0.79 7.51 15.71
CA GLY A 80 1.36 7.16 14.41
C GLY A 80 1.81 8.36 13.59
N ILE A 81 2.39 8.05 12.43
CA ILE A 81 3.02 9.00 11.52
C ILE A 81 2.23 9.01 10.21
N LEU A 82 1.94 10.21 9.72
CA LEU A 82 1.28 10.42 8.43
C LEU A 82 2.15 9.92 7.28
N VAL A 83 1.60 9.07 6.42
CA VAL A 83 2.23 8.66 5.17
C VAL A 83 1.48 9.31 4.00
N PRO A 84 2.17 10.01 3.08
CA PRO A 84 1.54 10.55 1.90
C PRO A 84 0.93 9.45 1.01
N ASP A 85 -0.11 9.81 0.25
CA ASP A 85 -0.72 8.94 -0.76
C ASP A 85 0.24 8.66 -1.94
N GLU A 86 -0.23 7.92 -2.94
CA GLU A 86 0.57 7.55 -4.12
C GLU A 86 1.01 8.77 -4.96
N ASN A 87 0.37 9.92 -4.79
CA ASN A 87 0.67 11.18 -5.46
C ASN A 87 1.49 12.13 -4.58
N GLY A 88 1.88 11.69 -3.37
CA GLY A 88 2.61 12.51 -2.41
C GLY A 88 1.74 13.51 -1.63
N GLN A 89 0.41 13.34 -1.62
CA GLN A 89 -0.53 14.20 -0.91
C GLN A 89 -0.72 13.74 0.53
N THR A 90 -0.89 14.70 1.44
CA THR A 90 -1.11 14.48 2.88
C THR A 90 -2.54 14.77 3.34
N GLY A 91 -3.45 15.02 2.38
CA GLY A 91 -4.86 15.25 2.64
C GLY A 91 -5.68 13.97 2.80
N PRO A 92 -7.02 14.09 2.92
CA PRO A 92 -7.91 12.93 2.99
C PRO A 92 -7.78 12.05 1.74
N LEU A 93 -7.74 10.73 1.96
CA LEU A 93 -7.76 9.73 0.91
C LEU A 93 -9.06 9.82 0.11
N LYS A 94 -8.93 9.72 -1.21
CA LYS A 94 -10.05 9.54 -2.15
C LYS A 94 -10.63 8.12 -2.06
N GLU A 95 -11.71 7.87 -2.79
CA GLU A 95 -12.21 6.51 -3.03
C GLU A 95 -11.17 5.69 -3.82
N TYR A 96 -11.00 4.42 -3.43
CA TYR A 96 -10.20 3.43 -4.16
C TYR A 96 -11.05 2.20 -4.48
N LYS A 97 -10.97 1.73 -5.73
CA LYS A 97 -11.64 0.54 -6.24
C LYS A 97 -10.61 -0.41 -6.84
N GLN A 98 -10.28 -1.47 -6.11
CA GLN A 98 -9.29 -2.49 -6.48
C GLN A 98 -8.00 -1.90 -7.05
N ALA A 99 -7.53 -0.81 -6.45
CA ALA A 99 -6.39 -0.06 -6.95
C ALA A 99 -5.06 -0.74 -6.56
N ASN A 100 -4.06 -0.63 -7.43
CA ASN A 100 -2.69 -1.00 -7.12
C ASN A 100 -1.89 0.28 -6.96
N ILE A 101 -1.45 0.56 -5.73
CA ILE A 101 -0.79 1.81 -5.37
C ILE A 101 0.55 1.55 -4.71
N THR A 102 1.46 2.50 -4.87
CA THR A 102 2.75 2.51 -4.18
C THR A 102 2.84 3.77 -3.35
N ILE A 103 3.07 3.61 -2.06
CA ILE A 103 3.26 4.72 -1.12
C ILE A 103 4.71 4.73 -0.62
N ASN A 104 5.24 5.93 -0.40
CA ASN A 104 6.59 6.13 0.09
C ASN A 104 6.55 6.44 1.59
N LEU A 105 7.30 5.68 2.39
CA LEU A 105 7.44 5.95 3.81
C LEU A 105 8.17 7.30 4.01
N PRO A 106 7.68 8.18 4.90
CA PRO A 106 8.25 9.50 5.13
C PRO A 106 9.59 9.41 5.87
N ASN A 107 10.34 10.51 5.89
CA ASN A 107 11.52 10.70 6.75
C ASN A 107 12.61 9.60 6.62
N ASN A 108 12.73 8.98 5.44
CA ASN A 108 13.63 7.83 5.21
C ASN A 108 13.39 6.64 6.16
N ILE A 109 12.17 6.50 6.67
CA ILE A 109 11.76 5.34 7.47
C ILE A 109 11.82 4.10 6.59
N LYS A 110 12.41 3.04 7.13
CA LYS A 110 12.47 1.72 6.49
C LYS A 110 11.33 0.85 6.99
N SER A 111 10.82 -0.02 6.12
CA SER A 111 9.80 -1.03 6.45
C SER A 111 10.15 -1.89 7.66
N SER A 112 11.44 -2.15 7.94
CA SER A 112 11.90 -2.89 9.11
C SER A 112 11.64 -2.17 10.46
N GLN A 113 11.52 -0.84 10.43
CA GLN A 113 11.21 -0.02 11.60
C GLN A 113 9.70 0.06 11.85
N VAL A 114 8.89 -0.12 10.81
CA VAL A 114 7.43 -0.11 10.90
C VAL A 114 6.95 -1.33 11.67
N LYS A 115 5.91 -1.14 12.48
CA LYS A 115 5.24 -2.17 13.27
C LYS A 115 3.82 -2.43 12.80
N TRP A 116 3.17 -1.39 12.27
CA TRP A 116 1.86 -1.51 11.65
C TRP A 116 1.65 -0.39 10.62
N LEU A 117 0.81 -0.67 9.64
CA LEU A 117 0.24 0.28 8.69
C LEU A 117 -1.29 0.23 8.87
N ALA A 118 -1.93 1.39 8.93
CA ALA A 118 -3.36 1.54 9.07
C ALA A 118 -3.92 2.56 8.07
N VAL A 119 -5.17 2.37 7.70
CA VAL A 119 -6.03 3.39 7.10
C VAL A 119 -6.78 4.05 8.25
N TRP A 120 -6.40 5.28 8.57
CA TRP A 120 -6.79 5.93 9.83
C TRP A 120 -7.57 7.21 9.59
N CYS A 121 -8.67 7.40 10.31
CA CYS A 121 -9.39 8.66 10.33
C CYS A 121 -8.88 9.56 11.47
N GLN A 122 -8.27 10.69 11.13
CA GLN A 122 -7.66 11.60 12.11
C GLN A 122 -8.70 12.31 13.00
N ILE A 123 -9.86 12.64 12.46
CA ILE A 123 -10.93 13.35 13.19
C ILE A 123 -11.54 12.44 14.26
N PHE A 124 -11.94 11.23 13.87
CA PHE A 124 -12.60 10.30 14.79
C PHE A 124 -11.63 9.45 15.60
N LYS A 125 -10.34 9.46 15.25
CA LYS A 125 -9.29 8.63 15.84
C LYS A 125 -9.66 7.14 15.79
N LEU A 126 -10.11 6.71 14.61
CA LEU A 126 -10.55 5.35 14.35
C LEU A 126 -9.70 4.70 13.28
N ASP A 127 -9.41 3.44 13.50
CA ASP A 127 -8.79 2.55 12.54
C ASP A 127 -9.86 1.95 11.63
N PHE A 128 -9.73 2.16 10.33
CA PHE A 128 -10.62 1.59 9.32
C PHE A 128 -10.11 0.25 8.79
N GLY A 129 -8.81 -0.01 8.96
CA GLY A 129 -8.20 -1.30 8.66
C GLY A 129 -6.69 -1.20 8.69
N HIS A 130 -6.05 -2.27 9.18
CA HIS A 130 -4.61 -2.26 9.43
C HIS A 130 -3.94 -3.59 9.09
N VAL A 131 -2.62 -3.58 9.05
CA VAL A 131 -1.78 -4.76 8.97
C VAL A 131 -0.58 -4.59 9.90
N PHE A 132 -0.22 -5.65 10.61
CA PHE A 132 0.99 -5.70 11.42
C PHE A 132 2.19 -6.18 10.62
N PHE A 133 3.35 -5.59 10.89
CA PHE A 133 4.62 -6.01 10.34
C PHE A 133 5.24 -7.08 11.27
N PRO A 134 5.92 -8.10 10.72
CA PRO A 134 6.57 -9.17 11.49
C PRO A 134 7.74 -8.68 12.35
#